data_AF-A0A849VGM1-F1
#
_entry.id   AF-A0A849VGM1-F1
#
_cell.length_a   1.000
_cell.length_b   1.000
_cell.length_c   1.000
_cell.angle_alpha   90.00
_cell.angle_beta   90.00
_cell.angle_gamma   90.00
#
_symmetry.space_group_name_H-M   'P 1'
#
loop_
_entity.id
_entity.type
_entity.pdbx_description
1 polymer ?
#
loop_
_entity_poly.entity_id
_entity_poly.type
_entity_poly.pdbx_seq_one_letter_code
_entity_poly.pdbx_strand_id
1 'polypeptide(L)'
;MDQACPNTIISLLEDAGRKGSSGANLRRSLEMTDTEFKQESKKLWDKGSLCGIREENCCTRGCGFMCTAYLDESKIWKLTEND
;
A
#
# COMPACT_ATOMS: atom_id res chain seq x y z
N MET A 1 6.74 25.59 -12.21
CA MET A 1 6.03 25.54 -10.91
C MET A 1 5.42 24.17 -10.85
N ASP A 2 6.28 23.22 -10.50
CA ASP A 2 6.03 21.80 -10.63
C ASP A 2 5.01 21.39 -9.57
N GLN A 3 3.91 20.88 -10.10
CA GLN A 3 2.67 20.57 -9.41
C GLN A 3 2.98 19.66 -8.22
N ALA A 4 2.69 20.13 -7.01
CA ALA A 4 2.83 19.37 -5.78
C ALA A 4 2.11 18.03 -5.97
N CYS A 5 2.88 16.95 -6.08
CA CYS A 5 2.34 15.60 -6.09
C CYS A 5 1.48 15.47 -4.84
N PRO A 6 0.18 15.14 -4.96
CA PRO A 6 -0.64 14.96 -3.77
C PRO A 6 0.03 13.84 -2.97
N ASN A 7 0.42 14.15 -1.73
CA ASN A 7 0.95 13.19 -0.77
C ASN A 7 -0.07 12.05 -0.66
N THR A 8 0.12 11.00 -1.44
CA THR A 8 -0.79 9.86 -1.54
C THR A 8 0.00 8.60 -1.32
N ILE A 9 -0.71 7.55 -0.94
CA ILE A 9 -0.13 6.22 -0.72
C ILE A 9 0.63 5.76 -1.98
N ILE A 10 0.14 6.12 -3.18
CA ILE A 10 0.79 5.78 -4.45
C ILE A 10 2.17 6.42 -4.56
N SER A 11 2.30 7.74 -4.40
CA SER A 11 3.57 8.44 -4.57
C SER A 11 4.65 7.96 -3.60
N LEU A 12 4.28 7.63 -2.37
CA LEU A 12 5.21 7.04 -1.39
C LEU A 12 5.63 5.61 -1.76
N LEU A 13 4.73 4.84 -2.37
CA LEU A 13 5.04 3.48 -2.82
C LEU A 13 5.83 3.47 -4.14
N GLU A 14 5.64 4.47 -5.01
CA GLU A 14 6.48 4.70 -6.19
C GLU A 14 7.92 5.01 -5.76
N ASP A 15 8.10 5.91 -4.79
CA ASP A 15 9.41 6.24 -4.22
C ASP A 15 10.06 5.02 -3.56
N ALA A 16 9.29 4.22 -2.82
CA ALA A 16 9.76 2.98 -2.22
C ALA A 16 10.06 1.85 -3.24
N GLY A 17 9.52 1.96 -4.46
CA GLY A 17 9.70 1.01 -5.55
C GLY A 17 9.42 -0.44 -5.15
N ARG A 18 10.31 -1.36 -5.56
CA ARG A 18 10.14 -2.82 -5.28
C ARG A 18 10.24 -3.18 -3.81
N LYS A 19 10.88 -2.33 -3.00
CA LYS A 19 11.07 -2.56 -1.56
C LYS A 19 9.76 -2.35 -0.79
N GLY A 20 8.89 -1.51 -1.33
CA GLY A 20 7.62 -1.18 -0.72
C GLY A 20 7.75 -0.44 0.60
N SER A 21 6.62 -0.15 1.22
CA SER A 21 6.56 0.52 2.52
C SER A 21 5.45 -0.07 3.38
N SER A 22 5.67 -0.09 4.69
CA SER A 22 4.65 -0.57 5.64
C SER A 22 3.49 0.41 5.75
N GLY A 23 2.28 -0.09 6.00
CA GLY A 23 1.11 0.78 6.18
C GLY A 23 1.28 1.80 7.31
N ALA A 24 1.95 1.43 8.41
CA ALA A 24 2.26 2.35 9.51
C ALA A 24 3.16 3.51 9.06
N ASN A 25 4.19 3.21 8.25
CA ASN A 25 5.11 4.21 7.72
C ASN A 25 4.39 5.13 6.71
N LEU A 26 3.58 4.56 5.82
CA LEU A 26 2.75 5.34 4.87
C LEU A 26 1.79 6.27 5.61
N ARG A 27 1.04 5.76 6.61
CA ARG A 27 0.14 6.57 7.44
C ARG A 27 0.90 7.71 8.12
N ARG A 28 2.06 7.41 8.71
CA ARG A 28 2.89 8.40 9.41
C ARG A 28 3.46 9.46 8.46
N SER A 29 3.90 9.07 7.28
CA SER A 29 4.44 9.99 6.26
C SER A 29 3.37 10.89 5.66
N LEU A 30 2.12 10.41 5.57
CA LEU A 30 0.99 11.17 5.04
C LEU A 30 0.24 11.97 6.11
N GLU A 31 0.62 11.83 7.38
CA GLU A 31 -0.09 12.43 8.53
C GLU A 31 -1.61 12.13 8.52
N MET A 32 -1.98 10.97 7.99
CA MET A 32 -3.39 10.56 7.83
C MET A 32 -3.92 9.87 9.09
N THR A 33 -5.23 10.00 9.32
CA THR A 33 -5.92 9.20 10.33
C THR A 33 -6.01 7.73 9.90
N ASP A 34 -6.18 6.82 10.87
CA ASP A 34 -6.37 5.39 10.59
C ASP A 34 -7.57 5.14 9.66
N THR A 35 -8.66 5.87 9.86
CA THR A 35 -9.87 5.79 9.04
C THR A 35 -9.60 6.22 7.59
N GLU A 36 -8.94 7.36 7.39
CA GLU A 36 -8.62 7.86 6.05
C GLU A 36 -7.64 6.94 5.33
N PHE A 37 -6.59 6.49 6.03
CA PHE A 37 -5.64 5.53 5.50
C PHE A 37 -6.35 4.24 5.07
N LYS A 38 -7.19 3.64 5.93
CA LYS A 38 -7.96 2.44 5.58
C LYS A 38 -8.89 2.65 4.39
N GLN A 39 -9.55 3.80 4.28
CA GLN A 39 -10.41 4.11 3.14
C GLN A 39 -9.61 4.22 1.84
N GLU A 40 -8.50 4.94 1.83
CA GLU A 40 -7.64 5.12 0.66
C GLU A 40 -6.95 3.80 0.26
N SER A 41 -6.34 3.10 1.21
CA SER A 41 -5.75 1.78 1.00
C SER A 41 -6.79 0.79 0.48
N LYS A 42 -8.02 0.80 1.00
CA LYS A 42 -9.10 -0.07 0.51
C LYS A 42 -9.47 0.27 -0.93
N LYS A 43 -9.59 1.53 -1.31
CA LYS A 43 -9.88 1.93 -2.71
C LYS A 43 -8.79 1.44 -3.66
N LEU A 44 -7.53 1.60 -3.27
CA LEU A 44 -6.39 1.19 -4.09
C LEU A 44 -6.24 -0.34 -4.16
N TRP A 45 -6.59 -1.02 -3.08
CA TRP A 45 -6.68 -2.48 -3.01
C TRP A 45 -7.83 -3.04 -3.86
N ASP A 46 -9.00 -2.40 -3.84
CA ASP A 46 -10.17 -2.79 -4.64
C ASP A 46 -9.90 -2.63 -6.15
N LYS A 47 -9.18 -1.56 -6.53
CA LYS A 47 -8.60 -1.38 -7.87
C LYS A 47 -7.40 -2.31 -8.15
N GLY A 48 -6.92 -2.99 -7.11
CA GLY A 48 -5.61 -3.61 -6.89
C GLY A 48 -4.44 -3.04 -7.66
N SER A 49 -4.34 -1.73 -7.52
CA SER A 49 -3.09 -0.99 -7.61
C SER A 49 -2.14 -1.34 -6.46
N LEU A 50 -2.63 -1.99 -5.39
CA LEU A 50 -1.83 -2.41 -4.24
C LEU A 50 -1.65 -3.92 -4.17
N CYS A 51 -0.42 -4.35 -3.87
CA CYS A 51 -0.07 -5.74 -3.65
C CYS A 51 0.84 -5.88 -2.43
N GLY A 52 0.55 -6.87 -1.58
CA GLY A 52 1.38 -7.19 -0.43
C GLY A 52 2.70 -7.87 -0.83
N ILE A 53 3.79 -7.56 -0.12
CA ILE A 53 5.07 -8.24 -0.35
C ILE A 53 5.06 -9.63 0.33
N ARG A 54 5.58 -10.63 -0.38
CA ARG A 54 5.51 -12.06 0.00
C ARG A 54 6.44 -12.47 1.15
N GLU A 55 7.37 -11.62 1.56
CA GLU A 55 8.44 -11.97 2.52
C GLU A 55 7.94 -12.35 3.93
N GLU A 56 6.72 -11.96 4.32
CA GLU A 56 6.14 -12.31 5.64
C GLU A 56 5.22 -13.55 5.61
N ASN A 57 5.67 -14.70 5.12
CA ASN A 57 4.89 -15.97 5.16
C ASN A 57 3.44 -15.80 4.64
N CYS A 58 3.29 -15.08 3.53
CA CYS A 58 2.03 -14.96 2.80
C CYS A 58 1.44 -16.35 2.50
N CYS A 59 0.17 -16.58 2.86
CA CYS A 59 -0.47 -17.89 2.73
C CYS A 59 -0.39 -18.37 1.27
N THR A 60 0.31 -19.49 1.10
CA THR A 60 0.93 -20.01 -0.12
C THR A 60 -0.02 -20.30 -1.31
N ARG A 61 -1.34 -20.13 -1.16
CA ARG A 61 -2.33 -20.26 -2.24
C ARG A 61 -3.49 -19.28 -2.01
N GLY A 62 -3.57 -18.22 -2.82
CA GLY A 62 -4.75 -17.32 -2.91
C GLY A 62 -4.58 -15.90 -2.37
N CYS A 63 -3.49 -15.56 -1.70
CA CYS A 63 -3.26 -14.25 -1.08
C CYS A 63 -2.84 -13.12 -2.04
N GLY A 64 -3.39 -13.10 -3.27
CA GLY A 64 -3.37 -11.89 -4.10
C GLY A 64 -4.34 -10.83 -3.57
N PHE A 65 -4.99 -10.11 -4.49
CA PHE A 65 -6.04 -9.07 -4.37
C PHE A 65 -7.15 -9.23 -3.29
N MET A 66 -7.19 -10.31 -2.50
CA MET A 66 -8.26 -10.60 -1.53
C MET A 66 -7.82 -10.77 -0.07
N CYS A 67 -6.52 -10.80 0.23
CA CYS A 67 -6.09 -10.90 1.61
C CYS A 67 -6.12 -9.54 2.31
N THR A 68 -7.24 -9.21 2.96
CA THR A 68 -7.39 -7.99 3.77
C THR A 68 -6.44 -7.94 4.97
N ALA A 69 -5.75 -9.04 5.30
CA ALA A 69 -4.66 -9.01 6.28
C ALA A 69 -3.50 -8.10 5.83
N TYR A 70 -3.42 -7.79 4.52
CA TYR A 70 -2.48 -6.77 4.04
C TYR A 70 -2.91 -5.35 4.40
N LEU A 71 -4.21 -5.06 4.64
CA LEU A 71 -4.69 -3.77 5.17
C LEU A 71 -4.14 -3.42 6.56
N ASP A 72 -3.39 -4.34 7.18
CA ASP A 72 -2.73 -4.14 8.45
C ASP A 72 -1.51 -3.22 8.31
N GLU A 73 -1.35 -2.32 9.28
CA GLU A 73 -0.26 -1.34 9.30
C GLU A 73 1.13 -1.98 9.45
N SER A 74 1.18 -3.22 9.94
CA SER A 74 2.41 -3.99 10.14
C SER A 74 2.95 -4.61 8.85
N LYS A 75 2.14 -4.69 7.79
CA LYS A 75 2.53 -5.35 6.52
C LYS A 75 3.14 -4.37 5.54
N ILE A 76 4.05 -4.88 4.72
CA ILE A 76 4.72 -4.12 3.64
C ILE A 76 3.94 -4.25 2.33
N TRP A 77 3.74 -3.11 1.68
CA TRP A 77 2.97 -2.95 0.46
C TRP A 77 3.84 -2.43 -0.65
N LYS A 78 3.50 -2.80 -1.88
CA LYS A 78 4.04 -2.18 -3.10
C LYS A 78 2.92 -1.96 -4.10
N LEU A 79 3.20 -1.13 -5.10
CA LEU A 79 2.30 -1.02 -6.24
C LEU A 79 2.33 -2.32 -7.05
N THR A 80 1.17 -2.75 -7.51
CA THR A 80 1.08 -3.81 -8.51
C THR A 80 1.58 -3.22 -9.82
N GLU A 81 2.72 -3.70 -10.32
CA GLU A 81 3.18 -3.38 -11.68
C GLU A 81 2.12 -3.93 -12.64
N ASN A 82 1.28 -3.05 -13.20
CA ASN A 82 0.53 -3.37 -14.41
C ASN A 82 1.57 -3.34 -15.53
N ASP A 83 2.02 -4.53 -15.93
CA ASP A 83 2.70 -4.75 -17.21
C ASP A 83 1.69 -4.57 -18.36
#